data_AF-A0A962QJI7-F1
#
_entry.id   AF-A0A962QJI7-F1
#
_cell.length_a   1.000
_cell.length_b   1.000
_cell.length_c   1.000
_cell.angle_alpha   90.00
_cell.angle_beta   90.00
_cell.angle_gamma   90.00
#
_symmetry.space_group_name_H-M   'P 1'
#
loop_
_entity.id
_entity.type
_entity.pdbx_description
1 polymer ?
#
loop_
_entity_poly.entity_id
_entity_poly.type
_entity_poly.pdbx_seq_one_letter_code
_entity_poly.pdbx_strand_id
1 'polypeptide(L)'
;MRKAILLTCLFLLPITPSYSADLSDLESAVIIRAQNNPSSAYEYFLEQIEANATSAEQAVYLYGMGLARERQNNFSEALNYYLAAEALGNKSAAQAVKQLQEQKAGK
;
A
#
# COMPACT_ATOMS: atom_id res chain seq x y z
N MET A 1 63.85 7.08 -3.82
CA MET A 1 62.77 6.32 -3.17
C MET A 1 61.43 6.94 -3.58
N ARG A 2 60.69 6.33 -4.52
CA ARG A 2 59.40 6.83 -5.01
C ARG A 2 58.28 6.24 -4.15
N LYS A 3 57.59 7.05 -3.33
CA LYS A 3 56.38 6.62 -2.62
C LYS A 3 55.17 6.96 -3.48
N ALA A 4 54.64 5.96 -4.18
CA ALA A 4 53.31 6.02 -4.77
C ALA A 4 52.30 5.80 -3.63
N ILE A 5 51.61 6.86 -3.23
CA ILE A 5 50.47 6.75 -2.31
C ILE A 5 49.24 6.57 -3.20
N LEU A 6 48.70 5.36 -3.13
CA LEU A 6 47.49 4.90 -3.80
C LEU A 6 46.32 5.79 -3.33
N LEU A 7 45.78 6.61 -4.23
CA LEU A 7 44.57 7.38 -3.99
C LEU A 7 43.38 6.41 -4.12
N THR A 8 42.98 5.79 -3.01
CA THR A 8 41.78 4.95 -2.97
C THR A 8 40.57 5.86 -3.11
N CYS A 9 40.03 5.94 -4.33
CA CYS A 9 38.74 6.55 -4.60
C CYS A 9 37.65 5.80 -3.81
N LEU A 10 37.23 6.39 -2.70
CA LEU A 10 36.01 6.02 -1.99
C LEU A 10 34.84 6.34 -2.94
N PHE A 11 34.34 5.31 -3.64
CA PHE A 11 33.13 5.43 -4.45
C PHE A 11 31.96 5.79 -3.54
N LEU A 12 31.52 7.05 -3.58
CA LEU A 12 30.20 7.44 -3.11
C LEU A 12 29.16 6.72 -3.98
N LEU A 13 28.62 5.61 -3.50
CA LEU A 13 27.43 5.01 -4.09
C LEU A 13 26.26 5.97 -3.87
N PRO A 14 25.51 6.34 -4.92
CA PRO A 14 24.29 7.11 -4.74
C PRO A 14 23.29 6.25 -3.95
N ILE A 15 22.87 6.74 -2.78
CA ILE A 15 21.79 6.14 -2.02
C ILE A 15 20.51 6.37 -2.83
N THR A 16 20.12 5.41 -3.65
CA THR A 16 18.80 5.45 -4.28
C THR A 16 17.76 5.16 -3.20
N PRO A 17 16.73 6.01 -3.00
CA PRO A 17 15.64 5.67 -2.10
C PRO A 17 15.00 4.37 -2.59
N SER A 18 14.94 3.37 -1.71
CA SER A 18 14.32 2.09 -2.00
C SER A 18 12.80 2.27 -2.04
N TYR A 19 12.26 2.53 -3.23
CA TYR A 19 10.82 2.73 -3.47
C TYR A 19 9.94 1.62 -2.86
N SER A 20 10.46 0.40 -2.72
CA SER A 20 9.76 -0.71 -2.08
C SER A 20 9.60 -0.61 -0.55
N ALA A 21 10.54 0.05 0.15
CA ALA A 21 10.42 0.27 1.59
C ALA A 21 9.34 1.32 1.90
N ASP A 22 9.24 2.33 1.03
CA ASP A 22 8.26 3.41 1.13
C ASP A 22 6.82 2.88 1.04
N LEU A 23 6.57 1.97 0.09
CA LEU A 23 5.24 1.37 -0.08
C LEU A 23 4.82 0.46 1.09
N SER A 24 5.75 -0.29 1.71
CA SER A 24 5.41 -1.12 2.87
C SER A 24 5.09 -0.28 4.12
N ASP A 25 5.80 0.83 4.30
CA ASP A 25 5.54 1.75 5.41
C ASP A 25 4.20 2.47 5.20
N LEU A 26 3.92 2.89 3.95
CA LEU A 26 2.62 3.44 3.57
C LEU A 26 1.49 2.45 3.82
N GLU A 27 1.63 1.20 3.38
CA GLU A 27 0.60 0.17 3.58
C GLU A 27 0.32 -0.08 5.06
N SER A 28 1.38 -0.11 5.88
CA SER A 28 1.24 -0.23 7.34
C SER A 28 0.44 0.94 7.94
N ALA A 29 0.76 2.18 7.54
CA ALA A 29 0.04 3.37 8.00
C ALA A 29 -1.43 3.38 7.56
N VAL A 30 -1.69 2.96 6.32
CA VAL A 30 -3.04 2.83 5.75
C VAL A 30 -3.87 1.80 6.52
N ILE A 31 -3.31 0.62 6.80
CA ILE A 31 -3.99 -0.43 7.59
C ILE A 31 -4.38 0.09 8.97
N ILE A 32 -3.42 0.70 9.69
CA ILE A 32 -3.67 1.26 11.04
C ILE A 32 -4.80 2.29 11.00
N ARG A 33 -4.78 3.19 10.01
CA ARG A 33 -5.80 4.23 9.89
C ARG A 33 -7.18 3.65 9.59
N ALA A 34 -7.27 2.71 8.64
CA ALA A 34 -8.51 2.04 8.27
C ALA A 34 -9.12 1.26 9.45
N GLN A 35 -8.28 0.63 10.27
CA GLN A 35 -8.74 -0.14 11.43
C GLN A 35 -9.23 0.75 12.58
N ASN A 36 -8.48 1.82 12.88
CA ASN A 36 -8.77 2.67 14.03
C ASN A 36 -9.86 3.70 13.76
N ASN A 37 -9.95 4.21 12.54
CA ASN A 37 -10.86 5.31 12.17
C ASN A 37 -11.51 5.07 10.79
N PRO A 38 -12.29 3.99 10.60
CA PRO A 38 -12.75 3.58 9.27
C PRO A 38 -13.62 4.64 8.57
N SER A 39 -14.39 5.44 9.30
CA SER A 39 -15.24 6.48 8.70
C SER A 39 -14.43 7.61 8.05
N SER A 40 -13.42 8.14 8.76
CA SER A 40 -12.59 9.24 8.23
C SER A 40 -11.43 8.75 7.35
N ALA A 41 -11.03 7.48 7.49
CA ALA A 41 -10.00 6.88 6.66
C ALA A 41 -10.38 6.92 5.17
N TYR A 42 -11.65 6.67 4.85
CA TYR A 42 -12.15 6.70 3.47
C TYR A 42 -11.90 8.05 2.79
N GLU A 43 -12.35 9.14 3.41
CA GLU A 43 -12.20 10.50 2.88
C GLU A 43 -10.73 10.86 2.73
N TYR A 44 -9.92 10.55 3.75
CA TYR A 44 -8.49 10.80 3.71
C TYR A 44 -7.80 10.07 2.53
N PHE A 45 -8.12 8.80 2.29
CA PHE A 45 -7.51 8.04 1.19
C PHE A 45 -7.96 8.54 -0.19
N LEU A 46 -9.22 8.94 -0.32
CA LEU A 46 -9.73 9.55 -1.55
C LEU A 46 -8.96 10.84 -1.87
N GLU A 47 -8.75 11.71 -0.88
CA GLU A 47 -7.96 12.93 -1.05
C GLU A 47 -6.52 12.63 -1.49
N GLN A 48 -5.87 11.60 -0.93
CA GLN A 48 -4.51 11.21 -1.36
C GLN A 48 -4.48 10.76 -2.83
N ILE A 49 -5.49 10.00 -3.26
CA ILE A 49 -5.62 9.56 -4.65
C ILE A 49 -5.79 10.76 -5.59
N GLU A 50 -6.68 11.70 -5.23
CA GLU A 50 -6.94 12.92 -6.01
C GLU A 50 -5.75 13.89 -6.04
N ALA A 51 -4.90 13.88 -5.01
CA ALA A 51 -3.73 14.74 -4.87
C ALA A 51 -2.51 14.32 -5.73
N ASN A 52 -2.67 13.37 -6.65
CA ASN A 52 -1.64 12.81 -7.56
C ASN A 52 -0.81 11.64 -6.99
N ALA A 53 -1.42 10.73 -6.24
CA ALA A 53 -0.78 9.47 -5.88
C ALA A 53 -0.32 8.70 -7.14
N THR A 54 0.86 8.08 -7.08
CA THR A 54 1.33 7.13 -8.10
C THR A 54 0.42 5.91 -8.16
N SER A 55 0.42 5.15 -9.26
CA SER A 55 -0.43 3.95 -9.39
C SER A 55 -0.20 2.92 -8.27
N ALA A 56 1.04 2.80 -7.77
CA ALA A 56 1.34 1.90 -6.66
C ALA A 56 0.76 2.39 -5.32
N GLU A 57 0.87 3.69 -5.03
CA GLU A 57 0.27 4.29 -3.84
C GLU A 57 -1.26 4.25 -3.91
N GLN A 58 -1.85 4.53 -5.08
CA GLN A 58 -3.29 4.37 -5.31
C GLN A 58 -3.76 2.95 -4.98
N ALA A 59 -3.00 1.92 -5.38
CA ALA A 59 -3.32 0.53 -5.05
C ALA A 59 -3.35 0.30 -3.53
N VAL A 60 -2.42 0.90 -2.78
CA VAL A 60 -2.39 0.83 -1.31
C VAL A 60 -3.58 1.58 -0.68
N TYR A 61 -3.88 2.79 -1.15
CA TYR A 61 -5.02 3.57 -0.64
C TYR A 61 -6.37 2.90 -0.93
N LEU A 62 -6.56 2.34 -2.12
CA LEU A 62 -7.75 1.56 -2.46
C LEU A 62 -7.88 0.32 -1.56
N TYR A 63 -6.78 -0.38 -1.28
CA TYR A 63 -6.80 -1.46 -0.29
C TYR A 63 -7.25 -0.96 1.10
N GLY A 64 -6.76 0.21 1.52
CA GLY A 64 -7.22 0.89 2.74
C GLY A 64 -8.71 1.23 2.76
N MET A 65 -9.26 1.71 1.64
CA MET A 65 -10.70 1.99 1.49
C MET A 65 -11.51 0.70 1.62
N GLY A 66 -11.02 -0.41 1.06
CA GLY A 66 -11.61 -1.73 1.24
C GLY A 66 -11.67 -2.16 2.71
N LEU A 67 -10.54 -2.06 3.42
CA LEU A 67 -10.46 -2.35 4.86
C LEU A 67 -11.44 -1.49 5.66
N ALA A 68 -11.50 -0.18 5.37
CA ALA A 68 -12.39 0.73 6.06
C ALA A 68 -13.87 0.36 5.88
N ARG A 69 -14.29 -0.03 4.66
CA ARG A 69 -15.65 -0.51 4.38
C ARG A 69 -15.94 -1.85 5.04
N GLU A 70 -14.97 -2.77 5.06
CA GLU A 70 -15.11 -4.05 5.73
C GLU A 70 -15.31 -3.88 7.24
N ARG A 71 -14.54 -2.98 7.88
CA ARG A 71 -14.71 -2.62 9.29
C ARG A 71 -16.09 -2.02 9.60
N GLN A 72 -16.74 -1.41 8.61
CA GLN A 72 -18.11 -0.91 8.69
C GLN A 72 -19.16 -1.98 8.33
N ASN A 73 -18.77 -3.24 8.16
CA ASN A 73 -19.61 -4.35 7.68
C ASN A 73 -20.19 -4.15 6.27
N ASN A 74 -19.63 -3.24 5.46
CA ASN A 74 -20.01 -3.02 4.07
C ASN A 74 -19.14 -3.87 3.15
N PHE A 75 -19.36 -5.19 3.19
CA PHE A 75 -18.53 -6.17 2.46
C PHE A 75 -18.65 -6.07 0.93
N SER A 76 -19.78 -5.57 0.42
CA SER A 76 -19.98 -5.40 -1.03
C SER A 76 -19.05 -4.31 -1.57
N GLU A 77 -19.02 -3.15 -0.90
CA GLU A 77 -18.14 -2.05 -1.29
C GLU A 77 -16.68 -2.35 -0.98
N ALA A 78 -16.40 -3.06 0.12
CA ALA A 78 -15.06 -3.54 0.43
C ALA A 78 -14.47 -4.40 -0.69
N LEU A 79 -15.26 -5.36 -1.20
CA LEU A 79 -14.85 -6.22 -2.31
C LEU A 79 -14.52 -5.41 -3.57
N ASN A 80 -15.32 -4.39 -3.90
CA ASN A 80 -15.06 -3.55 -5.06
C ASN A 80 -13.71 -2.82 -4.95
N TYR A 81 -13.40 -2.26 -3.78
CA TYR A 81 -12.10 -1.60 -3.56
C TYR A 81 -10.94 -2.59 -3.56
N TYR A 82 -11.09 -3.78 -2.99
CA TYR A 82 -10.05 -4.81 -3.05
C TYR A 82 -9.78 -5.26 -4.48
N LEU A 83 -10.82 -5.46 -5.30
CA LEU A 83 -10.67 -5.79 -6.72
C LEU A 83 -9.96 -4.68 -7.50
N ALA A 84 -10.29 -3.41 -7.23
CA ALA A 84 -9.63 -2.27 -7.84
C ALA A 84 -8.14 -2.20 -7.45
N ALA A 85 -7.81 -2.41 -6.18
CA ALA A 85 -6.43 -2.46 -5.69
C ALA A 85 -5.65 -3.65 -6.26
N GLU A 86 -6.28 -4.84 -6.35
CA GLU A 86 -5.69 -6.03 -6.96
C GLU A 86 -5.39 -5.80 -8.45
N ALA A 87 -6.29 -5.14 -9.19
CA ALA A 87 -6.06 -4.81 -10.59
C ALA A 87 -4.84 -3.90 -10.81
N LEU A 88 -4.46 -3.12 -9.78
CA LEU A 88 -3.24 -2.31 -9.75
C LEU A 88 -2.03 -3.03 -9.14
N GLY A 89 -2.17 -4.30 -8.76
CA GLY A 89 -1.08 -5.16 -8.31
C GLY A 89 -0.90 -5.25 -6.78
N ASN A 90 -1.84 -4.73 -5.97
CA ASN A 90 -1.75 -4.88 -4.51
C ASN A 90 -2.01 -6.35 -4.09
N LYS A 91 -1.00 -6.99 -3.50
CA LYS A 91 -1.04 -8.41 -3.12
C LYS A 91 -1.92 -8.67 -1.89
N SER A 92 -1.95 -7.74 -0.94
CA SER A 92 -2.80 -7.85 0.26
C SER A 92 -4.28 -7.81 -0.12
N ALA A 93 -4.64 -6.96 -1.08
CA ALA A 93 -5.99 -6.89 -1.64
C ALA A 93 -6.40 -8.21 -2.32
N ALA A 94 -5.52 -8.81 -3.12
CA ALA A 94 -5.77 -10.12 -3.73
C ALA A 94 -6.03 -11.23 -2.68
N GLN A 95 -5.33 -11.17 -1.53
CA GLN A 95 -5.60 -12.08 -0.42
C GLN A 95 -6.97 -11.80 0.23
N ALA A 96 -7.33 -10.53 0.44
CA ALA A 96 -8.61 -10.12 1.00
C ALA A 96 -9.80 -10.55 0.10
N VAL A 97 -9.66 -10.44 -1.22
CA VAL A 97 -10.66 -10.94 -2.19
C VAL A 97 -10.92 -12.43 -1.98
N LYS A 98 -9.86 -13.25 -1.89
CA LYS A 98 -10.00 -14.70 -1.66
C LYS A 98 -10.71 -15.01 -0.35
N GLN A 99 -10.31 -14.36 0.74
CA GLN A 99 -10.91 -14.56 2.05
C GLN A 99 -12.42 -14.23 2.04
N LEU A 100 -12.82 -13.12 1.42
CA LEU A 100 -14.24 -12.76 1.31
C LEU A 100 -15.04 -13.72 0.43
N GLN A 101 -14.43 -14.28 -0.62
CA GLN A 101 -15.07 -15.29 -1.46
C GLN A 101 -15.25 -16.62 -0.72
N GLU A 102 -14.25 -17.06 0.03
CA GLU A 102 -14.31 -18.28 0.85
C GLU A 102 -15.37 -18.17 1.95
N GLN A 103 -15.48 -17.01 2.60
CA GLN A 103 -16.53 -16.75 3.61
C GLN A 103 -17.95 -16.83 3.04
N LYS A 104 -18.13 -16.53 1.75
CA LYS A 104 -19.42 -16.67 1.06
C LYS A 104 -19.72 -18.11 0.65
N ALA A 105 -18.70 -18.90 0.33
CA ALA A 105 -18.85 -20.28 -0.11
C ALA A 105 -19.09 -21.28 1.04
N GLY A 106 -18.73 -20.92 2.28
CA GLY A 106 -18.93 -21.75 3.48
C GLY A 106 -20.28 -21.57 4.19
N LYS A 107 -21.21 -20.79 3.63
CA LYS A 107 -22.57 -20.55 4.15
C LYS A 107 -23.61 -21.17 3.22
#